data_AF-A0A2M8KSP6-F1
#
_entry.id   AF-A0A2M8KSP6-F1
#
_cell.length_a   1.000
_cell.length_b   1.000
_cell.length_c   1.000
_cell.angle_alpha   90.00
_cell.angle_beta   90.00
_cell.angle_gamma   90.00
#
_symmetry.space_group_name_H-M   'P 1'
#
loop_
_entity.id
_entity.type
_entity.pdbx_description
1 polymer ?
#
loop_
_entity_poly.entity_id
_entity_poly.type
_entity_poly.pdbx_seq_one_letter_code
_entity_poly.pdbx_strand_id
1 'polypeptide(L)'
;TIILKNDRQRYYRMLEQADKDNMNEYTRFIAQSVERSLDIYLKVIPSRLQVSEKLFTLSMLSFHTPYSSKYLNLLARIGKLESTKQGRVWMSSKEAVERYIQERKRKRKL
;
A
#
# COMPACT_ATOMS: atom_id res chain seq x y z
N THR A 1 -7.00 17.89 -10.35
CA THR A 1 -7.16 16.42 -10.30
C THR A 1 -6.99 15.87 -11.70
N ILE A 2 -6.10 14.89 -11.89
CA ILE A 2 -5.84 14.32 -13.23
C ILE A 2 -6.91 13.28 -13.50
N ILE A 3 -7.96 13.65 -14.25
CA ILE A 3 -8.90 12.68 -14.81
C ILE A 3 -8.23 12.09 -16.05
N LEU A 4 -8.04 10.77 -16.06
CA LEU A 4 -7.42 10.08 -17.19
C LEU A 4 -8.27 10.28 -18.45
N LYS A 5 -7.61 10.42 -19.61
CA LYS A 5 -8.30 10.53 -20.91
C LYS A 5 -9.28 9.37 -21.13
N ASN A 6 -8.92 8.17 -20.66
CA ASN A 6 -9.75 6.97 -20.76
C ASN A 6 -11.01 7.02 -19.88
N ASP A 7 -10.99 7.76 -18.77
CA ASP A 7 -12.12 7.85 -17.84
C ASP A 7 -13.09 8.98 -18.19
N ARG A 8 -12.87 9.73 -19.28
CA ARG A 8 -13.70 10.89 -19.66
C ARG A 8 -15.17 10.55 -19.84
N GLN A 9 -15.50 9.46 -20.54
CA GLN A 9 -16.90 9.04 -20.70
C GLN A 9 -17.54 8.67 -19.36
N ARG A 10 -16.77 8.01 -18.49
CA ARG A 10 -17.24 7.65 -17.15
C ARG A 10 -17.47 8.89 -16.29
N TYR A 11 -16.57 9.87 -16.37
CA TYR A 11 -16.72 11.14 -15.67
C TYR A 11 -18.02 11.86 -16.05
N TYR A 12 -18.34 11.99 -17.35
CA TYR A 12 -19.59 12.61 -17.78
C TYR A 12 -20.84 11.86 -17.29
N ARG A 13 -20.82 10.52 -17.30
CA ARG A 13 -21.93 9.71 -16.75
C ARG A 13 -22.12 9.94 -15.25
N MET A 14 -21.03 9.99 -14.49
CA MET A 14 -21.08 10.25 -13.04
C MET A 14 -21.57 11.66 -12.73
N LEU A 15 -21.24 12.64 -13.59
CA LEU A 15 -21.73 14.02 -13.49
C LEU A 15 -23.24 14.11 -13.74
N GLU A 16 -23.73 13.43 -14.76
CA GLU A 16 -25.17 13.35 -15.07
C GLU A 16 -25.96 12.64 -13.95
N GLN A 17 -25.38 11.62 -13.32
CA GLN A 17 -25.98 10.93 -12.19
C GLN A 17 -25.95 11.77 -10.91
N ALA A 18 -24.90 12.56 -10.70
CA ALA A 18 -24.82 13.50 -9.59
C ALA A 18 -25.89 14.61 -9.70
N ASP A 19 -26.16 15.08 -10.93
CA ASP A 19 -27.25 16.02 -11.21
C ASP A 19 -28.64 15.43 -10.91
N LYS A 20 -28.76 14.10 -10.99
CA LYS A 20 -29.93 13.29 -10.58
C LYS A 20 -29.89 12.87 -9.10
N ASP A 21 -29.18 13.61 -8.27
CA ASP A 21 -29.06 13.46 -6.80
C ASP A 21 -28.23 12.24 -6.32
N ASN A 22 -27.55 11.51 -7.21
CA ASN A 22 -26.65 10.41 -6.84
C ASN A 22 -25.19 10.88 -6.68
N MET A 23 -24.94 11.67 -5.63
CA MET A 23 -23.61 12.23 -5.32
C MET A 23 -22.57 11.18 -4.87
N ASN A 24 -23.01 10.00 -4.44
CA ASN A 24 -22.15 8.96 -3.86
C ASN A 24 -21.17 8.39 -4.89
N GLU A 25 -21.65 8.10 -6.11
CA GLU A 25 -20.81 7.53 -7.16
C GLU A 25 -19.79 8.56 -7.69
N TYR A 26 -20.23 9.81 -7.83
CA TYR A 26 -19.36 10.92 -8.21
C TYR A 26 -18.24 11.15 -7.18
N THR A 27 -18.59 11.23 -5.89
CA THR A 27 -17.61 11.43 -4.81
C THR A 27 -16.59 10.30 -4.78
N ARG A 28 -17.05 9.05 -4.91
CA ARG A 28 -16.17 7.87 -4.98
C ARG A 28 -15.22 7.94 -6.18
N PHE A 29 -15.72 8.34 -7.35
CA PHE A 29 -14.90 8.48 -8.55
C PHE A 29 -13.80 9.54 -8.39
N ILE A 30 -14.14 10.70 -7.83
CA ILE A 30 -13.16 11.77 -7.57
C ILE A 30 -12.13 11.32 -6.53
N ALA A 31 -12.55 10.69 -5.43
CA ALA A 31 -11.66 10.17 -4.41
C ALA A 31 -10.63 9.19 -4.99
N GLN A 32 -11.08 8.23 -5.81
CA GLN A 32 -10.20 7.27 -6.50
C GLN A 32 -9.24 7.96 -7.47
N SER A 33 -9.71 9.01 -8.17
CA SER A 33 -8.87 9.76 -9.11
C SER A 33 -7.76 10.55 -8.40
N VAL A 34 -8.07 11.12 -7.23
CA VAL A 34 -7.09 11.82 -6.38
C VAL A 34 -6.10 10.84 -5.79
N GLU A 35 -6.58 9.73 -5.22
CA GLU A 35 -5.74 8.65 -4.67
C GLU A 35 -4.73 8.15 -5.71
N ARG A 36 -5.21 7.81 -6.91
CA ARG A 36 -4.35 7.34 -8.00
C ARG A 36 -3.31 8.37 -8.42
N SER A 37 -3.70 9.64 -8.49
CA SER A 37 -2.77 10.72 -8.84
C SER A 37 -1.67 10.84 -7.79
N LEU A 38 -2.05 10.84 -6.51
CA LEU A 38 -1.11 10.91 -5.39
C LEU A 38 -0.16 9.70 -5.37
N ASP A 39 -0.68 8.49 -5.58
CA ASP A 39 0.11 7.26 -5.69
C ASP A 39 1.20 7.35 -6.77
N ILE A 40 0.88 7.94 -7.93
CA ILE A 40 1.86 8.15 -9.00
C ILE A 40 2.96 9.12 -8.55
N TYR A 41 2.59 10.25 -7.96
CA TYR A 41 3.57 11.23 -7.48
C TYR A 41 4.47 10.65 -6.38
N LEU A 42 3.89 9.93 -5.41
CA LEU A 42 4.65 9.30 -4.33
C LEU A 42 5.63 8.23 -4.83
N LYS A 43 5.29 7.51 -5.91
CA LYS A 43 6.20 6.54 -6.54
C LYS A 43 7.43 7.16 -7.20
N VAL A 44 7.30 8.39 -7.71
CA VAL A 44 8.39 9.07 -8.44
C VAL A 44 9.35 9.77 -7.48
N ILE A 45 8.88 10.14 -6.28
CA ILE A 45 9.74 10.75 -5.27
C ILE A 45 10.72 9.67 -4.77
N PRO A 46 12.04 9.81 -5.03
CA PRO A 46 13.03 8.93 -4.44
C PRO A 46 12.95 9.15 -2.93
N SER A 47 12.38 8.20 -2.22
CA SER A 47 12.30 8.30 -0.77
C SER A 47 13.73 8.28 -0.24
N ARG A 48 14.14 9.26 0.56
CA ARG A 48 15.41 9.17 1.32
C ARG A 48 15.46 7.92 2.22
N LEU A 49 14.31 7.32 2.50
CA LEU A 49 14.13 6.06 3.22
C LEU A 49 14.31 4.81 2.36
N GLN A 50 14.30 4.94 1.03
CA GLN A 50 14.67 3.86 0.10
C GLN A 50 16.19 3.81 -0.01
N VAL A 51 16.84 3.38 1.08
CA VAL A 51 17.91 2.40 0.89
C VAL A 51 17.27 1.31 0.05
N SER A 52 17.94 0.88 -1.02
CA SER A 52 17.48 -0.15 -1.95
C SER A 52 17.29 -1.50 -1.23
N GLU A 53 16.35 -1.59 -0.30
CA GLU A 53 15.97 -2.79 0.39
C GLU A 53 15.22 -3.63 -0.64
N LYS A 54 15.86 -4.74 -1.05
CA LYS A 54 15.24 -5.68 -1.98
C LYS A 54 13.94 -6.18 -1.36
N LEU A 55 12.82 -5.89 -2.01
CA LEU A 55 11.52 -6.38 -1.59
C LEU A 55 11.39 -7.85 -1.98
N PHE A 56 11.02 -8.68 -1.00
CA PHE A 56 10.73 -10.09 -1.20
C PHE A 56 9.28 -10.38 -0.86
N THR A 57 8.75 -11.45 -1.46
CA THR A 57 7.43 -11.95 -1.08
C THR A 57 7.47 -12.45 0.36
N LEU A 58 6.35 -12.31 1.09
CA LEU A 58 6.26 -12.81 2.46
C LEU A 58 6.48 -14.32 2.56
N SER A 59 6.21 -15.07 1.48
CA SER A 59 6.53 -16.49 1.39
C SER A 59 8.03 -16.73 1.41
N MET A 60 8.81 -15.97 0.64
CA MET A 60 10.29 -16.07 0.65
C MET A 60 10.86 -15.67 2.01
N LEU A 61 10.36 -14.58 2.60
CA LEU A 61 10.82 -14.14 3.93
C LEU A 61 10.52 -15.16 5.03
N SER A 62 9.42 -15.92 4.92
CA SER A 62 9.09 -16.95 5.90
C SER A 62 10.10 -18.10 5.97
N PHE A 63 10.87 -18.35 4.91
CA PHE A 63 11.95 -19.34 4.95
C PHE A 63 13.18 -18.86 5.72
N HIS A 64 13.40 -17.55 5.76
CA HIS A 64 14.58 -16.94 6.40
C HIS A 64 14.27 -16.34 7.78
N THR A 65 13.03 -16.47 8.26
CA THR A 65 12.56 -15.87 9.50
C THR A 65 11.82 -16.92 10.34
N PRO A 66 11.70 -16.74 11.66
CA PRO A 66 10.99 -17.69 12.52
C PRO A 66 9.46 -17.63 12.36
N TYR A 67 8.94 -16.87 11.39
CA TYR A 67 7.53 -16.57 11.24
C TYR A 67 6.95 -17.17 9.96
N SER A 68 5.76 -17.75 10.07
CA SER A 68 5.06 -18.27 8.90
C SER A 68 4.60 -17.14 7.97
N SER A 69 4.50 -17.45 6.67
CA SER A 69 3.96 -16.52 5.66
C SER A 69 2.58 -15.99 6.05
N LYS A 70 1.73 -16.83 6.67
CA LYS A 70 0.40 -16.42 7.19
C LYS A 70 0.51 -15.34 8.26
N TYR A 71 1.46 -15.48 9.19
CA TYR A 71 1.69 -14.50 10.24
C TYR A 71 2.24 -13.18 9.69
N LEU A 72 3.20 -13.25 8.77
CA LEU A 72 3.73 -12.05 8.10
C LEU A 72 2.62 -11.32 7.31
N ASN A 73 1.73 -12.05 6.63
CA ASN A 73 0.59 -11.46 5.92
C ASN A 73 -0.38 -10.75 6.88
N LEU A 74 -0.60 -11.32 8.06
CA LEU A 74 -1.41 -10.67 9.09
C LEU A 74 -0.77 -9.35 9.54
N LEU A 75 0.54 -9.34 9.81
CA LEU A 75 1.26 -8.13 10.22
C LEU A 75 1.24 -7.03 9.16
N ALA A 76 1.40 -7.40 7.89
CA ALA A 76 1.30 -6.49 6.76
C ALA A 76 -0.08 -5.83 6.68
N ARG A 77 -1.15 -6.61 6.84
CA ARG A 77 -2.54 -6.11 6.82
C ARG A 77 -2.89 -5.18 7.98
N ILE A 78 -2.30 -5.41 9.16
CA ILE A 78 -2.50 -4.57 10.35
C ILE A 78 -1.62 -3.31 10.29
N GLY A 79 -0.62 -3.26 9.41
CA GLY A 79 0.33 -2.16 9.31
C GLY A 79 1.43 -2.20 10.37
N LYS A 80 1.63 -3.34 11.05
CA LYS A 80 2.72 -3.54 12.04
C LYS A 80 4.06 -3.91 11.40
N LEU A 81 4.06 -4.20 10.11
CA LEU A 81 5.23 -4.54 9.33
C LEU A 81 5.30 -3.61 8.14
N GLU A 82 6.45 -2.96 7.95
CA GLU A 82 6.74 -2.15 6.76
C GLU A 82 6.65 -3.05 5.52
N SER A 83 5.58 -2.87 4.76
CA SER A 83 5.25 -3.74 3.64
C SER A 83 4.55 -2.95 2.54
N THR A 84 4.84 -3.32 1.30
CA THR A 84 4.27 -2.72 0.11
C THR A 84 3.50 -3.77 -0.65
N LYS A 85 2.28 -3.43 -1.05
CA LYS A 85 1.44 -4.31 -1.85
C LYS A 85 1.73 -4.07 -3.34
N GLN A 86 2.25 -5.07 -4.03
CA GLN A 86 2.39 -5.04 -5.49
C GLN A 86 1.35 -5.99 -6.12
N GLY A 87 0.35 -5.39 -6.76
CA GLY A 87 -0.79 -6.12 -7.31
C GLY A 87 -1.61 -6.81 -6.21
N ARG A 88 -1.61 -8.15 -6.20
CA ARG A 88 -2.34 -8.97 -5.22
C ARG A 88 -1.46 -9.49 -4.08
N VAL A 89 -0.17 -9.21 -4.10
CA VAL A 89 0.83 -9.80 -3.19
C VAL A 89 1.40 -8.73 -2.28
N TRP A 90 1.49 -9.03 -0.97
CA TRP A 90 2.24 -8.24 -0.02
C TRP A 90 3.72 -8.59 -0.12
N MET A 91 4.56 -7.57 -0.11
CA MET A 91 6.01 -7.68 -0.13
C MET A 91 6.61 -6.84 0.99
N SER A 92 7.75 -7.27 1.50
CA SER A 92 8.46 -6.58 2.58
C SER A 92 9.96 -6.79 2.40
N SER A 93 10.77 -6.04 3.13
CA SER A 93 12.22 -6.24 3.15
C SER A 93 12.64 -7.16 4.28
N LYS A 94 13.87 -7.68 4.19
CA LYS A 94 14.47 -8.46 5.29
C LYS A 94 14.72 -7.56 6.50
N GLU A 95 15.18 -6.32 6.28
CA GLU A 95 15.40 -5.36 7.35
C GLU A 95 14.12 -5.01 8.10
N ALA A 96 12.98 -4.86 7.41
CA ALA A 96 11.70 -4.58 8.05
C ALA A 96 11.27 -5.69 9.02
N VAL A 97 11.43 -6.96 8.61
CA VAL A 97 11.09 -8.10 9.48
C VAL A 97 12.06 -8.21 10.64
N GLU A 98 13.36 -7.97 10.42
CA GLU A 98 14.35 -7.93 11.50
C GLU A 98 14.06 -6.81 12.49
N ARG A 99 13.72 -5.60 12.02
CA ARG A 99 13.32 -4.46 12.86
C ARG A 99 12.11 -4.81 13.72
N TYR A 100 11.08 -5.42 13.13
CA TYR A 100 9.92 -5.92 13.86
C TYR A 100 10.31 -6.94 14.95
N ILE A 101 11.22 -7.87 14.65
CA ILE A 101 11.71 -8.85 15.63
C ILE A 101 12.46 -8.16 16.77
N GLN A 102 13.31 -7.18 16.46
CA GLN A 102 14.10 -6.45 17.47
C GLN A 102 13.22 -5.59 18.37
N GLU A 103 12.23 -4.89 17.83
CA GLU A 103 11.25 -4.13 18.63
C GLU A 103 10.46 -5.04 19.57
N ARG A 104 10.12 -6.26 19.12
CA ARG A 104 9.41 -7.25 19.93
C ARG A 104 10.28 -7.82 21.05
N LYS A 105 11.59 -7.99 20.81
CA LYS A 105 12.57 -8.40 21.83
C LYS A 105 12.86 -7.20 22.74
N ARG A 106 11.95 -6.91 23.67
CA ARG A 106 12.16 -5.93 24.76
C ARG A 106 13.60 -6.05 25.29
N LYS A 107 14.39 -4.99 25.17
CA LYS A 107 15.62 -4.82 25.96
C LYS A 107 15.20 -4.76 27.43
N ARG A 108 15.29 -5.88 28.15
CA ARG A 108 15.27 -5.84 29.61
C ARG A 108 16.52 -5.10 30.02
N LYS A 109 16.38 -3.88 30.55
CA LYS A 109 17.46 -3.26 31.31
C LYS A 109 17.73 -4.20 32.49
N LEU A 110 18.95 -4.74 32.54
CA LEU A 110 19.54 -5.29 33.76
C LEU A 110 19.82 -4.13 34.71
#